data_AF-A0A645HB21-F1
#
_entry.id   AF-A0A645HB21-F1
#
_cell.length_a   1.000
_cell.length_b   1.000
_cell.length_c   1.000
_cell.angle_alpha   90.00
_cell.angle_beta   90.00
_cell.angle_gamma   90.00
#
_symmetry.space_group_name_H-M   'P 1'
#
loop_
_entity.id
_entity.type
_entity.pdbx_description
1 polymer ?
#
loop_
_entity_poly.entity_id
_entity_poly.type
_entity_poly.pdbx_seq_one_letter_code
_entity_poly.pdbx_strand_id
1 'polypeptide(L)' 'MPTFLGVTFLKSEYTTSNGGRIDSLGIDENNCPVIFEYKRVSNENVINQGLFYLKRRFSYGK' A
#
# COMPACT_ATOMS: atom_id res chain seq x y z
N MET A 1 23.01 0.65 -6.50
CA MET A 1 21.93 0.69 -5.48
C MET A 1 20.92 -0.38 -5.87
N PRO A 2 20.40 -1.19 -4.94
CA PRO A 2 19.46 -2.25 -5.29
C PRO A 2 18.14 -1.64 -5.76
N THR A 3 17.81 -1.85 -7.03
CA THR A 3 16.49 -1.55 -7.60
C THR A 3 15.57 -2.71 -7.28
N PHE A 4 14.45 -2.42 -6.61
CA PHE A 4 13.40 -3.39 -6.33
C PHE A 4 12.15 -2.95 -7.07
N LEU A 5 11.57 -3.81 -7.91
CA LEU A 5 10.40 -3.48 -8.74
C LEU A 5 10.59 -2.24 -9.64
N GLY A 6 11.81 -1.98 -10.11
CA GLY A 6 12.11 -0.79 -10.92
C GLY A 6 12.16 0.52 -10.11
N VAL A 7 12.16 0.43 -8.78
CA VAL A 7 12.19 1.58 -7.87
C VAL A 7 13.56 1.72 -7.22
N THR A 8 14.09 2.93 -7.25
CA THR A 8 15.28 3.35 -6.51
C THR A 8 14.85 3.82 -5.12
N PHE A 9 15.24 3.10 -4.08
CA PHE A 9 14.93 3.48 -2.70
C PHE A 9 15.64 4.77 -2.29
N LEU A 10 14.89 5.67 -1.67
CA LEU A 10 15.40 6.94 -1.13
C LEU A 10 15.57 6.89 0.38
N LYS A 11 14.53 6.45 1.10
CA LYS A 11 14.51 6.51 2.57
C LYS A 11 13.53 5.50 3.16
N SER A 12 13.93 4.82 4.23
CA SER A 12 13.04 4.03 5.09
C SER A 12 12.57 4.87 6.28
N GLU A 13 11.40 4.54 6.83
CA GLU A 13 10.80 5.19 8.01
C GLU A 13 10.71 6.71 7.86
N TYR A 14 10.13 7.16 6.75
CA TYR A 14 10.01 8.57 6.41
C TYR A 14 8.83 9.21 7.15
N THR A 15 9.13 10.06 8.13
CA THR A 15 8.13 10.88 8.82
C THR A 15 7.69 12.05 7.94
N THR A 16 6.39 12.15 7.69
CA THR A 16 5.79 13.28 6.98
C THR A 16 5.55 14.44 7.95
N SER A 17 5.53 15.67 7.42
CA SER A 17 5.26 16.88 8.21
C SER A 17 3.90 16.87 8.91
N ASN A 18 2.98 16.04 8.46
CA ASN A 18 1.61 15.93 8.99
C ASN A 18 1.46 14.82 10.05
N GLY A 19 2.58 14.31 10.57
CA GLY A 19 2.58 13.28 11.62
C GLY A 19 2.34 11.85 11.12
N GLY A 20 2.29 11.64 9.80
CA GLY A 20 2.26 10.30 9.21
C GLY A 20 3.66 9.69 9.13
N ARG A 21 3.75 8.36 9.10
CA ARG A 21 5.01 7.64 8.86
C ARG A 21 4.84 6.75 7.62
N ILE A 22 5.77 6.89 6.69
CA ILE A 22 5.87 6.03 5.52
C ILE A 22 6.96 5.00 5.80
N ASP A 23 6.66 3.71 5.67
CA ASP A 23 7.64 2.67 5.98
C ASP A 23 8.84 2.71 5.01
N SER A 24 8.62 2.93 3.70
CA SER A 24 9.70 3.21 2.74
C SER A 24 9.24 4.05 1.55
N LEU A 25 10.13 4.94 1.10
CA LEU A 25 9.94 5.85 -0.03
C LEU A 25 11.00 5.58 -1.11
N GLY A 26 10.59 5.58 -2.37
CA GLY A 26 11.47 5.45 -3.53
C GLY A 26 10.99 6.26 -4.74
N ILE A 27 11.77 6.21 -5.81
CA ILE A 27 11.48 6.83 -7.11
C ILE A 27 11.56 5.76 -8.20
N ASP A 28 10.56 5.68 -9.08
CA ASP A 28 10.57 4.78 -10.24
C ASP A 28 11.38 5.35 -11.43
N GLU A 29 11.43 4.60 -12.52
CA GLU A 29 12.10 4.99 -13.77
C GLU A 29 11.49 6.23 -14.47
N ASN A 30 10.26 6.62 -14.11
CA ASN A 30 9.55 7.78 -14.65
C ASN A 30 9.66 9.02 -13.74
N ASN A 31 10.49 8.97 -12.70
CA ASN A 31 10.58 9.99 -11.64
C ASN A 31 9.29 10.16 -10.81
N CYS A 32 8.42 9.15 -10.79
CA CYS A 32 7.24 9.13 -9.93
C CYS A 32 7.61 8.64 -8.53
N PRO A 33 7.10 9.29 -7.46
CA PRO A 33 7.33 8.82 -6.09
C PRO A 33 6.53 7.54 -5.83
N VAL A 34 7.21 6.52 -5.31
CA VAL A 34 6.62 5.24 -4.92
C VAL A 34 6.72 5.06 -3.42
N ILE A 35 5.59 4.70 -2.81
CA ILE A 35 5.47 4.43 -1.37
C ILE A 35 5.32 2.93 -1.16
N PHE A 36 6.15 2.37 -0.28
CA PHE A 36 6.00 1.01 0.20
C PHE A 36 5.50 1.05 1.65
N GLU A 37 4.34 0.43 1.88
CA GLU A 37 3.84 0.12 3.21
C GLU A 37 3.71 -1.40 3.35
N TYR A 38 4.27 -1.95 4.42
CA TYR A 38 4.21 -3.38 4.68
C TYR A 38 3.43 -3.63 5.98
N LYS A 39 2.39 -4.46 5.89
CA LYS A 39 1.69 -4.94 7.09
C LYS A 39 2.32 -6.25 7.54
N ARG A 40 3.00 -6.22 8.70
CA ARG A 40 3.64 -7.41 9.32
C ARG A 40 2.65 -8.53 9.65
N VAL A 41 1.36 -8.20 9.74
CA VAL A 41 0.31 -9.16 10.08
C VAL A 41 -0.73 -9.16 8.97
N SER A 42 -0.88 -10.30 8.31
CA SER A 42 -2.00 -10.61 7.42
C SER A 42 -3.26 -10.78 8.28
N ASN A 43 -3.83 -9.69 8.79
CA ASN A 43 -5.07 -9.80 9.55
C ASN A 43 -6.17 -10.31 8.60
N GLU A 44 -6.69 -11.53 8.84
CA GLU A 44 -7.77 -12.19 8.09
C GLU A 44 -9.03 -11.30 7.94
N ASN A 45 -9.16 -10.24 8.76
CA ASN A 45 -10.25 -9.27 8.66
C ASN A 45 -10.32 -8.49 7.33
N VAL A 46 -9.27 -8.45 6.51
CA VAL A 46 -9.36 -7.80 5.19
C VAL A 46 -10.15 -8.66 4.20
N ILE A 47 -10.07 -10.00 4.29
CA ILE A 47 -10.85 -10.90 3.42
C ILE A 47 -12.34 -10.79 3.76
N ASN A 48 -12.69 -10.69 5.04
CA ASN A 48 -14.08 -10.46 5.47
C ASN A 48 -14.63 -9.10 5.00
N GLN A 49 -13.80 -8.05 4.95
CA GLN A 49 -14.19 -6.76 4.38
C GLN A 49 -14.33 -6.80 2.85
N GLY A 50 -13.44 -7.50 2.15
CA GLY A 50 -13.54 -7.72 0.70
C GLY A 50 -14.81 -8.51 0.31
N LEU A 51 -15.17 -9.53 1.09
CA LEU A 51 -16.39 -10.33 0.89
C LEU A 51 -17.67 -9.49 1.11
N PHE A 52 -17.62 -8.48 1.99
CA PHE A 52 -18.75 -7.56 2.22
C PHE A 52 -19.07 -6.70 1.00
N TYR A 53 -18.05 -6.29 0.22
CA TYR A 53 -18.27 -5.56 -1.03
C TYR A 53 -18.86 -6.45 -2.13
N LEU A 54 -18.40 -7.71 -2.24
CA LEU A 54 -18.92 -8.65 -3.24
C LEU A 54 -20.38 -9.03 -2.96
N LYS A 55 -20.74 -9.29 -1.69
CA LYS A 55 -22.12 -9.64 -1.30
C LYS A 55 -23.12 -8.51 -1.56
N ARG A 56 -22.72 -7.25 -1.36
CA ARG A 56 -23.61 -6.09 -1.60
C ARG A 56 -23.95 -5.90 -3.08
N ARG A 57 -23.06 -6.30 -4.00
CA ARG A 57 -23.28 -6.17 -5.45
C ARG A 57 -24.31 -7.18 -5.99
N PHE A 58 -24.48 -8.33 -5.35
CA PHE A 58 -25.43 -9.36 -5.78
C PHE A 58 -26.82 -9.27 -5.17
N SER A 59 -27.04 -8.41 -4.16
CA SER A 59 -28.35 -8.31 -3.49
C SER A 59 -29.24 -7.16 -3.98
N TYR A 60 -28.75 -6.29 -4.88
CA TYR A 60 -29.53 -5.24 -5.55
C TYR A 60 -29.89 -5.60 -7.00
N GLY A 61 -29.91 -6.89 -7.32
CA GLY A 61 -30.28 -7.47 -8.61
C GLY A 61 -31.51 -8.37 -8.55
N LYS A 62 -32.43 -8.13 -7.60
CA LYS A 62 -33.82 -8.61 -7.66
C LYS A 62 -34.76 -7.44 -7.43
#